data_AF-A0A9D7CSH9-F1
#
_entry.id   AF-A0A9D7CSH9-F1
#
_cell.length_a   1.000
_cell.length_b   1.000
_cell.length_c   1.000
_cell.angle_alpha   90.00
_cell.angle_beta   90.00
_cell.angle_gamma   90.00
#
_symmetry.space_group_name_H-M   'P 1'
#
loop_
_entity.id
_entity.type
_entity.pdbx_description
1 polymer ?
#
loop_
_entity_poly.entity_id
_entity_poly.type
_entity_poly.pdbx_seq_one_letter_code
_entity_poly.pdbx_strand_id
1 'polypeptide(L)'
;MGGVALQLDGSIHVGDWIQLESGRQGKVKQIRWRHTLLETRDWATLVVPNSALLAGNILILGKRDGEPLQARMWVNFCVDFKHAPQRVVQVVEDALAAAPIPNVAARPKPSCVCMDFTREGYAAYAVRYHLTDLAVDDPTSSVVRARIYAALNRAGIHLARPARSIVVTNDDETRATRRFEKDRSVRAEALARMELFQSLTESERLSISERLLDAHFVAGEVVTRQGAVAHWLYILVAGTVEIRTRAADGSNRTVARLEAPSFFGEMGLMTGEPRAADVVALTDVTCYRLDKSSFEHVVQDRPEVALEMSAMLARRRSELMSVRADEPVDGDRQSRDALEILGKVRSFFGLSE
;
A
#
# COMPACT_ATOMS: atom_id res chain seq x y z
N MET A 1 22.39 -44.25 -29.20
CA MET A 1 23.29 -43.10 -28.95
C MET A 1 22.67 -42.08 -27.98
N GLY A 2 21.36 -41.75 -28.07
CA GLY A 2 20.78 -40.65 -27.26
C GLY A 2 20.77 -40.79 -25.73
N GLY A 3 20.61 -42.00 -25.16
CA GLY A 3 20.56 -42.14 -23.69
C GLY A 3 21.89 -41.97 -22.97
N VAL A 4 22.98 -42.47 -23.57
CA VAL A 4 24.33 -42.23 -23.05
C VAL A 4 24.76 -40.79 -23.30
N ALA A 5 24.32 -40.14 -24.38
CA ALA A 5 24.56 -38.70 -24.56
C ALA A 5 23.93 -37.86 -23.44
N LEU A 6 22.68 -38.13 -23.02
CA LEU A 6 22.03 -37.42 -21.91
C LEU A 6 22.73 -37.62 -20.56
N GLN A 7 23.26 -38.82 -20.30
CA GLN A 7 24.03 -39.09 -19.08
C GLN A 7 25.44 -38.50 -19.11
N LEU A 8 26.08 -38.47 -20.28
CA LEU A 8 27.43 -37.92 -20.47
C LEU A 8 27.45 -36.39 -20.46
N ASP A 9 26.38 -35.75 -20.96
CA ASP A 9 26.20 -34.30 -20.90
C ASP A 9 25.83 -33.80 -19.49
N GLY A 10 25.42 -34.71 -18.58
CA GLY A 10 25.15 -34.40 -17.18
C GLY A 10 23.94 -33.48 -16.95
N SER A 11 23.17 -33.17 -18.00
CA SER A 11 22.11 -32.16 -17.93
C SER A 11 20.90 -32.62 -17.10
N ILE A 12 20.60 -33.92 -17.02
CA ILE A 12 19.41 -34.46 -16.30
C ILE A 12 19.81 -35.66 -15.43
N HIS A 13 19.36 -35.65 -14.18
CA HIS A 13 19.64 -36.71 -13.21
C HIS A 13 18.36 -37.43 -12.74
N VAL A 14 18.52 -38.67 -12.28
CA VAL A 14 17.45 -39.37 -11.56
C VAL A 14 17.09 -38.57 -10.31
N GLY A 15 15.81 -38.30 -10.11
CA GLY A 15 15.28 -37.47 -9.04
C GLY A 15 14.92 -36.05 -9.46
N ASP A 16 15.47 -35.54 -10.58
CA ASP A 16 15.13 -34.22 -11.09
C ASP A 16 13.65 -34.17 -11.50
N TRP A 17 12.97 -33.07 -11.19
CA TRP A 17 11.66 -32.76 -11.77
C TRP A 17 11.85 -32.01 -13.06
N ILE A 18 11.22 -32.47 -14.15
CA ILE A 18 11.33 -31.81 -15.44
C ILE A 18 9.95 -31.50 -16.04
N GLN A 19 9.90 -30.42 -16.81
CA GLN A 19 8.77 -30.05 -17.65
C GLN A 19 9.19 -30.15 -19.12
N LEU A 20 8.39 -30.89 -19.90
CA LEU A 20 8.55 -31.02 -21.34
C LEU A 20 7.87 -29.85 -22.05
N GLU A 21 8.20 -29.60 -23.33
CA GLU A 21 7.54 -28.57 -24.16
C GLU A 21 6.02 -28.74 -24.23
N SER A 22 5.53 -29.98 -24.15
CA SER A 22 4.09 -30.29 -24.08
C SER A 22 3.38 -29.76 -22.83
N GLY A 23 4.11 -29.19 -21.87
CA GLY A 23 3.60 -28.76 -20.57
C GLY A 23 3.48 -29.89 -19.54
N ARG A 24 3.64 -31.17 -19.96
CA ARG A 24 3.64 -32.30 -19.04
C ARG A 24 4.87 -32.27 -18.13
N GLN A 25 4.65 -32.58 -16.86
CA GLN A 25 5.67 -32.57 -15.82
C GLN A 25 5.81 -33.96 -15.19
N GLY A 26 7.02 -34.30 -14.75
CA GLY A 26 7.26 -35.52 -13.99
C GLY A 26 8.65 -35.59 -13.38
N LYS A 27 8.79 -36.45 -12.37
CA LYS A 27 10.07 -36.74 -11.72
C LYS A 27 10.79 -37.84 -12.48
N VAL A 28 12.05 -37.60 -12.84
CA VAL A 28 12.90 -38.59 -13.50
C VAL A 28 13.13 -39.77 -12.56
N LYS A 29 12.56 -40.93 -12.89
CA LYS A 29 12.75 -42.16 -12.11
C LYS A 29 13.94 -42.96 -12.61
N GLN A 30 14.10 -43.03 -13.92
CA GLN A 30 15.13 -43.84 -14.54
C GLN A 30 15.48 -43.32 -15.93
N ILE A 31 16.78 -43.25 -16.24
CA ILE A 31 17.28 -42.97 -17.58
C ILE A 31 17.77 -44.29 -18.18
N ARG A 32 17.24 -44.70 -19.33
CA ARG A 32 17.64 -45.90 -20.07
C ARG A 32 18.27 -45.52 -21.42
N TRP A 33 18.81 -46.50 -22.13
CA TRP A 33 19.51 -46.28 -23.41
C TRP A 33 18.67 -45.58 -24.50
N ARG A 34 17.35 -45.88 -24.59
CA ARG A 34 16.45 -45.34 -25.63
C ARG A 34 15.40 -44.35 -25.13
N HIS A 35 15.10 -44.39 -23.83
CA HIS A 35 14.03 -43.59 -23.24
C HIS A 35 14.34 -43.25 -21.78
N THR A 36 13.64 -42.24 -21.28
CA THR A 36 13.64 -41.83 -19.87
C THR A 36 12.23 -42.00 -19.32
N LEU A 37 12.14 -42.53 -18.09
CA LEU A 37 10.89 -42.73 -17.38
C LEU A 37 10.67 -41.56 -16.42
N LEU A 38 9.54 -40.86 -16.57
CA LEU A 38 9.09 -39.82 -15.65
C LEU A 38 7.85 -40.29 -14.91
N GLU A 39 7.80 -40.08 -13.59
CA GLU A 39 6.58 -40.29 -12.80
C GLU A 39 5.84 -38.96 -12.64
N THR A 40 4.57 -38.92 -13.01
CA THR A 40 3.71 -37.73 -12.84
C THR A 40 3.14 -37.66 -11.43
N ARG A 41 2.51 -36.53 -11.10
CA ARG A 41 1.80 -36.35 -9.82
C ARG A 41 0.63 -37.32 -9.65
N ASP A 42 0.01 -37.72 -10.76
CA ASP A 42 -1.10 -38.69 -10.80
C ASP A 42 -0.63 -40.16 -10.77
N TRP A 43 0.63 -40.40 -10.37
CA TRP A 43 1.27 -41.72 -10.36
C TRP A 43 1.30 -42.42 -11.73
N ALA A 44 1.19 -41.67 -12.82
CA ALA A 44 1.37 -42.20 -14.17
C ALA A 44 2.87 -42.23 -14.53
N THR A 45 3.27 -43.23 -15.32
CA THR A 45 4.63 -43.30 -15.89
C THR A 45 4.63 -42.79 -17.33
N LEU A 46 5.32 -41.68 -17.58
CA LEU A 46 5.60 -41.18 -18.93
C LEU A 46 6.89 -41.80 -19.45
N VAL A 47 6.81 -42.44 -20.62
CA VAL A 47 7.98 -42.94 -21.35
C VAL A 47 8.36 -41.93 -22.40
N VAL A 48 9.49 -41.25 -22.23
CA VAL A 48 9.94 -40.21 -23.16
C VAL A 48 11.15 -40.70 -23.95
N PRO A 49 11.09 -40.80 -25.28
CA PRO A 49 12.25 -41.13 -26.10
C PRO A 49 13.38 -40.12 -25.91
N ASN A 50 14.62 -40.59 -25.75
CA ASN A 50 15.76 -39.69 -25.49
C ASN A 50 16.03 -38.72 -26.66
N SER A 51 15.69 -39.12 -27.89
CA SER A 51 15.76 -38.22 -29.05
C SER A 51 14.80 -37.04 -28.93
N ALA A 52 13.64 -37.21 -28.28
CA ALA A 52 12.69 -36.12 -28.06
C ALA A 52 13.19 -35.16 -26.97
N LEU A 53 13.86 -35.68 -25.93
CA LEU A 53 14.49 -34.87 -24.89
C LEU A 53 15.65 -34.03 -25.44
N LEU A 54 16.43 -34.57 -26.38
CA LEU A 54 17.56 -33.85 -27.00
C LEU A 54 17.11 -32.85 -28.08
N ALA A 55 15.92 -33.04 -28.67
CA ALA A 55 15.43 -32.20 -29.76
C ALA A 55 14.67 -30.96 -29.30
N GLY A 56 14.13 -30.96 -28.08
CA GLY A 56 13.31 -29.87 -27.54
C GLY A 56 13.89 -29.28 -26.27
N ASN A 57 13.35 -28.13 -25.87
CA ASN A 57 13.72 -27.48 -24.62
C ASN A 57 13.10 -28.23 -23.42
N ILE A 58 13.90 -28.41 -22.38
CA ILE A 58 13.47 -29.02 -21.13
C ILE A 58 13.72 -28.04 -20.01
N LEU A 59 12.71 -27.82 -19.16
CA LEU A 59 12.86 -27.04 -17.95
C LEU A 59 13.05 -27.97 -16.75
N ILE A 60 14.18 -27.85 -16.05
CA ILE A 60 14.38 -28.53 -14.78
C ILE A 60 13.76 -27.67 -13.67
N LEU A 61 12.77 -28.23 -12.98
CA LEU A 61 11.95 -27.49 -12.03
C LEU A 61 12.63 -27.41 -10.67
N GLY A 62 12.78 -26.19 -10.15
CA GLY A 62 13.22 -25.92 -8.78
C GLY A 62 14.68 -26.24 -8.48
N LYS A 63 15.49 -26.58 -9.49
CA LYS A 63 16.93 -26.85 -9.35
C LYS A 63 17.72 -25.55 -9.48
N ARG A 64 18.50 -25.23 -8.45
CA ARG A 64 19.42 -24.09 -8.38
C ARG A 64 20.72 -24.58 -7.75
N ASP A 65 21.85 -24.15 -8.30
CA ASP A 65 23.15 -24.62 -7.82
C ASP A 65 23.37 -24.24 -6.35
N GLY A 66 23.69 -25.24 -5.53
CA GLY A 66 23.96 -25.09 -4.09
C GLY A 66 22.72 -24.86 -3.22
N GLU A 67 21.51 -24.85 -3.78
CA GLU A 67 20.27 -24.54 -3.06
C GLU A 67 19.33 -25.76 -2.99
N PRO A 68 18.48 -25.87 -1.95
CA PRO A 68 17.49 -26.92 -1.86
C PRO A 68 16.44 -26.81 -2.98
N LEU A 69 15.82 -27.94 -3.32
CA LEU A 69 14.74 -28.00 -4.33
C LEU A 69 13.59 -27.07 -3.93
N GLN A 70 13.38 -26.02 -4.72
CA GLN A 70 12.35 -25.01 -4.48
C GLN A 70 11.75 -24.52 -5.79
N ALA A 71 10.51 -24.92 -6.08
CA ALA A 71 9.78 -24.45 -7.26
C ALA A 71 8.84 -23.29 -6.90
N ARG A 72 8.87 -22.21 -7.69
CA ARG A 72 8.00 -21.06 -7.46
C ARG A 72 6.57 -21.37 -7.93
N MET A 73 5.62 -21.18 -7.03
CA MET A 73 4.19 -21.38 -7.25
C MET A 73 3.41 -20.07 -7.15
N TRP A 74 2.24 -20.04 -7.78
CA TRP A 74 1.38 -18.87 -7.88
C TRP A 74 -0.05 -19.24 -7.48
N VAL A 75 -0.66 -18.45 -6.59
CA VAL A 75 -2.08 -18.53 -6.24
C VAL A 75 -2.71 -17.19 -6.55
N ASN A 76 -3.59 -17.17 -7.55
CA ASN A 76 -4.26 -15.96 -8.00
C ASN A 76 -5.61 -15.80 -7.29
N PHE A 77 -5.96 -14.55 -6.99
CA PHE A 77 -7.26 -14.19 -6.44
C PHE A 77 -7.59 -12.73 -6.82
N CYS A 78 -8.86 -12.34 -6.76
CA CYS A 78 -9.30 -11.01 -7.13
C CYS A 78 -10.01 -10.33 -5.96
N VAL A 79 -9.83 -9.02 -5.81
CA VAL A 79 -10.44 -8.20 -4.76
C VAL A 79 -11.00 -6.91 -5.36
N ASP A 80 -12.15 -6.47 -4.86
CA ASP A 80 -12.83 -5.23 -5.27
C ASP A 80 -11.99 -3.96 -4.99
N PHE A 81 -12.07 -2.95 -5.87
CA PHE A 81 -11.33 -1.68 -5.75
C PHE A 81 -11.66 -0.86 -4.50
N LYS A 82 -12.77 -1.15 -3.81
CA LYS A 82 -13.07 -0.52 -2.51
C LYS A 82 -12.02 -0.82 -1.44
N HIS A 83 -11.18 -1.83 -1.65
CA HIS A 83 -10.07 -2.17 -0.76
C HIS A 83 -8.75 -1.71 -1.38
N ALA A 84 -8.05 -0.83 -0.68
CA ALA A 84 -6.72 -0.38 -1.09
C ALA A 84 -5.77 -1.57 -1.29
N PRO A 85 -5.04 -1.67 -2.41
CA PRO A 85 -4.19 -2.83 -2.70
C PRO A 85 -3.16 -3.17 -1.63
N GLN A 86 -2.63 -2.15 -0.98
CA GLN A 86 -1.65 -2.28 0.07
C GLN A 86 -2.23 -2.97 1.30
N ARG A 87 -3.47 -2.63 1.69
CA ARG A 87 -4.19 -3.32 2.76
C ARG A 87 -4.41 -4.80 2.42
N VAL A 88 -4.75 -5.10 1.16
CA VAL A 88 -4.93 -6.48 0.70
C VAL A 88 -3.62 -7.26 0.80
N VAL A 89 -2.53 -6.69 0.28
CA VAL A 89 -1.18 -7.29 0.34
C VAL A 89 -0.77 -7.53 1.79
N GLN A 90 -0.86 -6.53 2.66
CA GLN A 90 -0.47 -6.62 4.07
C GLN A 90 -1.22 -7.74 4.80
N VAL A 91 -2.56 -7.76 4.70
CA VAL A 91 -3.41 -8.77 5.34
C VAL A 91 -3.03 -10.18 4.89
N VAL A 92 -2.73 -10.35 3.61
CA VAL A 92 -2.38 -11.66 3.04
C VAL A 92 -0.96 -12.07 3.48
N GLU A 93 0.02 -11.18 3.39
CA GLU A 93 1.39 -11.48 3.79
C GLU A 93 1.51 -11.77 5.30
N ASP A 94 0.84 -11.00 6.15
CA ASP A 94 0.78 -11.26 7.59
C ASP A 94 0.20 -12.64 7.90
N ALA A 95 -0.89 -13.01 7.21
CA ALA A 95 -1.49 -14.32 7.39
C ALA A 95 -0.58 -15.46 6.92
N LEU A 96 0.13 -15.28 5.80
CA LEU A 96 1.09 -16.27 5.31
C LEU A 96 2.30 -16.40 6.25
N ALA A 97 2.74 -15.30 6.87
CA ALA A 97 3.86 -15.26 7.80
C ALA A 97 3.52 -15.72 9.22
N ALA A 98 2.25 -15.68 9.62
CA ALA A 98 1.80 -15.96 11.00
C ALA A 98 2.19 -17.37 11.51
N ALA A 99 2.27 -18.37 10.62
CA ALA A 99 2.70 -19.72 10.96
C ALA A 99 3.33 -20.40 9.73
N PRO A 100 4.24 -21.38 9.90
CA PRO A 100 4.71 -22.19 8.77
C PRO A 100 3.55 -22.86 8.01
N ILE A 101 3.69 -23.02 6.70
CA ILE A 101 2.79 -23.81 5.86
C ILE A 101 3.56 -25.06 5.43
N PRO A 102 3.01 -26.28 5.63
CA PRO A 102 3.65 -27.50 5.14
C PRO A 102 4.03 -27.38 3.67
N ASN A 103 5.23 -27.86 3.31
CA ASN A 103 5.79 -27.81 1.96
C ASN A 103 6.05 -26.42 1.36
N VAL A 104 5.89 -25.34 2.13
CA VAL A 104 6.26 -23.99 1.70
C VAL A 104 7.60 -23.61 2.34
N ALA A 105 8.55 -23.18 1.52
CA ALA A 105 9.85 -22.76 1.98
C ALA A 105 9.76 -21.53 2.91
N ALA A 106 10.54 -21.54 3.99
CA ALA A 106 10.66 -20.39 4.89
C ALA A 106 11.47 -19.24 4.26
N ARG A 107 12.40 -19.58 3.35
CA ARG A 107 13.21 -18.64 2.58
C ARG A 107 13.29 -19.10 1.13
N PRO A 108 12.93 -18.22 0.16
CA PRO A 108 12.38 -16.88 0.36
C PRO A 108 10.94 -16.92 0.92
N LYS A 109 10.54 -15.87 1.66
CA LYS A 109 9.19 -15.78 2.25
C LYS A 109 8.12 -15.69 1.14
N PRO A 110 6.91 -16.20 1.38
CA PRO A 110 5.77 -15.91 0.51
C PRO A 110 5.54 -14.41 0.38
N SER A 111 5.15 -13.96 -0.81
CA SER A 111 4.84 -12.55 -1.08
C SER A 111 3.51 -12.42 -1.82
N CYS A 112 2.77 -11.35 -1.56
CA CYS A 112 1.54 -11.01 -2.27
C CYS A 112 1.78 -9.78 -3.14
N VAL A 113 1.29 -9.80 -4.39
CA VAL A 113 1.47 -8.69 -5.33
C VAL A 113 0.15 -8.38 -6.02
N CYS A 114 -0.17 -7.09 -6.11
CA CYS A 114 -1.21 -6.59 -7.02
C CYS A 114 -0.67 -6.65 -8.44
N MET A 115 -1.20 -7.56 -9.26
CA MET A 115 -0.74 -7.82 -10.61
C MET A 115 -1.32 -6.83 -11.62
N ASP A 116 -2.61 -6.49 -11.47
CA ASP A 116 -3.30 -5.61 -12.41
C ASP A 116 -4.57 -5.01 -11.79
N PHE A 117 -5.02 -3.86 -12.33
CA PHE A 117 -6.36 -3.31 -12.10
C PHE A 117 -7.22 -3.63 -13.32
N THR A 118 -8.08 -4.64 -13.20
CA THR A 118 -8.79 -5.13 -14.37
C THR A 118 -9.92 -4.19 -14.78
N ARG A 119 -10.27 -4.24 -16.07
CA ARG A 119 -11.38 -3.45 -16.63
C ARG A 119 -12.74 -3.87 -16.06
N GLU A 120 -12.83 -5.03 -15.43
CA GLU A 120 -14.07 -5.55 -14.81
C GLU A 120 -14.32 -5.00 -13.39
N GLY A 121 -13.52 -4.04 -12.91
CA GLY A 121 -13.78 -3.36 -11.64
C GLY A 121 -13.18 -4.03 -10.41
N TYR A 122 -12.22 -4.94 -10.58
CA TYR A 122 -11.49 -5.57 -9.48
C TYR A 122 -9.98 -5.60 -9.76
N ALA A 123 -9.20 -5.67 -8.69
CA ALA A 123 -7.76 -5.82 -8.76
C ALA A 123 -7.41 -7.32 -8.70
N ALA A 124 -6.52 -7.74 -9.59
CA ALA A 124 -5.98 -9.09 -9.65
C ALA A 124 -4.72 -9.17 -8.80
N TYR A 125 -4.64 -10.18 -7.93
CA TYR A 125 -3.51 -10.40 -7.04
C TYR A 125 -2.94 -11.80 -7.24
N ALA A 126 -1.65 -11.93 -6.97
CA ALA A 126 -0.96 -13.21 -6.92
C ALA A 126 -0.16 -13.34 -5.62
N VAL A 127 -0.41 -14.44 -4.90
CA VAL A 127 0.51 -14.94 -3.88
C VAL A 127 1.54 -15.82 -4.54
N ARG A 128 2.81 -15.51 -4.29
CA ARG A 128 3.97 -16.23 -4.82
C ARG A 128 4.69 -16.87 -3.65
N TYR A 129 4.87 -18.18 -3.70
CA TYR A 129 5.56 -18.95 -2.67
C TYR A 129 6.46 -20.00 -3.32
N HIS A 130 7.34 -20.62 -2.55
CA HIS A 130 8.25 -21.65 -3.05
C HIS A 130 7.89 -23.00 -2.43
N LEU A 131 7.60 -23.98 -3.27
CA LEU A 131 7.21 -25.33 -2.91
C LEU A 131 8.47 -26.20 -2.77
N THR A 132 8.62 -26.86 -1.62
CA THR A 132 9.78 -27.72 -1.31
C THR A 132 9.59 -29.17 -1.75
N ASP A 133 8.34 -29.60 -1.92
CA ASP A 133 8.01 -30.90 -2.49
C ASP A 133 7.06 -30.75 -3.67
N LEU A 134 7.61 -30.87 -4.87
CA LEU A 134 6.88 -30.73 -6.14
C LEU A 134 5.83 -31.83 -6.35
N ALA A 135 5.87 -32.94 -5.60
CA ALA A 135 4.84 -33.98 -5.68
C ALA A 135 3.50 -33.52 -5.07
N VAL A 136 3.54 -32.60 -4.10
CA VAL A 136 2.38 -32.21 -3.27
C VAL A 136 1.95 -30.79 -3.59
N ASP A 137 1.93 -30.43 -4.86
CA ASP A 137 1.56 -29.09 -5.33
C ASP A 137 0.09 -28.75 -4.98
N ASP A 138 -0.88 -29.44 -5.58
CA ASP A 138 -2.30 -29.09 -5.44
C ASP A 138 -2.79 -29.02 -3.99
N PRO A 139 -2.43 -29.97 -3.10
CA PRO A 139 -2.81 -29.88 -1.70
C PRO A 139 -2.16 -28.68 -1.00
N THR A 140 -0.89 -28.39 -1.27
CA THR A 140 -0.19 -27.23 -0.68
C THR A 140 -0.79 -25.92 -1.16
N SER A 141 -1.04 -25.79 -2.47
CA SER A 141 -1.74 -24.67 -3.08
C SER A 141 -3.14 -24.47 -2.49
N SER A 142 -3.84 -25.55 -2.13
CA SER A 142 -5.14 -25.49 -1.46
C SER A 142 -5.05 -24.92 -0.04
N VAL A 143 -4.04 -25.32 0.74
CA VAL A 143 -3.80 -24.77 2.08
C VAL A 143 -3.48 -23.28 2.02
N VAL A 144 -2.66 -22.86 1.05
CA VAL A 144 -2.37 -21.44 0.79
C VAL A 144 -3.66 -20.66 0.46
N ARG A 145 -4.50 -21.17 -0.44
CA ARG A 145 -5.81 -20.58 -0.78
C ARG A 145 -6.72 -20.45 0.44
N ALA A 146 -6.85 -21.50 1.25
CA ALA A 146 -7.68 -21.50 2.45
C ALA A 146 -7.22 -20.44 3.45
N ARG A 147 -5.90 -20.27 3.60
CA ARG A 147 -5.31 -19.26 4.48
C ARG A 147 -5.56 -17.84 3.99
N ILE A 148 -5.39 -17.59 2.69
CA ILE A 148 -5.73 -16.31 2.03
C ILE A 148 -7.21 -16.00 2.27
N TYR A 149 -8.10 -16.94 1.96
CA TYR A 149 -9.55 -16.78 2.14
C TYR A 149 -9.91 -16.41 3.58
N ALA A 150 -9.38 -17.15 4.56
CA ALA A 150 -9.65 -16.90 5.97
C ALA A 150 -9.12 -15.54 6.44
N ALA A 151 -7.95 -15.11 5.95
CA ALA A 151 -7.36 -13.81 6.28
C ALA A 151 -8.19 -12.65 5.75
N LEU A 152 -8.54 -12.70 4.46
CA LEU A 152 -9.38 -11.68 3.81
C LEU A 152 -10.74 -11.58 4.50
N ASN A 153 -11.38 -12.71 4.79
CA ASN A 153 -12.69 -12.72 5.45
C ASN A 153 -12.65 -12.12 6.86
N ARG A 154 -11.60 -12.43 7.66
CA ARG A 154 -11.41 -11.81 8.99
C ARG A 154 -11.18 -10.29 8.91
N ALA A 155 -10.56 -9.81 7.83
CA ALA A 155 -10.30 -8.39 7.61
C ALA A 155 -11.50 -7.64 6.97
N GLY A 156 -12.62 -8.32 6.72
CA GLY A 156 -13.78 -7.75 6.01
C GLY A 156 -13.51 -7.48 4.53
N ILE A 157 -12.50 -8.14 3.95
CA ILE A 157 -12.14 -8.03 2.54
C ILE A 157 -12.77 -9.19 1.80
N HIS A 158 -13.67 -8.89 0.87
CA HIS A 158 -14.36 -9.92 0.11
C HIS A 158 -13.69 -10.14 -1.25
N LEU A 159 -13.55 -11.40 -1.63
CA LEU A 159 -13.13 -11.76 -2.99
C LEU A 159 -14.12 -11.19 -3.99
N ALA A 160 -13.58 -10.66 -5.09
CA ALA A 160 -14.38 -10.12 -6.17
C ALA A 160 -15.28 -11.23 -6.74
N ARG A 161 -16.58 -10.93 -6.84
CA ARG A 161 -17.48 -11.73 -7.67
C ARG A 161 -17.43 -11.11 -9.06
N PRO A 162 -17.43 -11.91 -10.14
CA PRO A 162 -17.55 -11.37 -11.50
C PRO A 162 -18.81 -10.51 -11.59
N ALA A 163 -18.66 -9.20 -11.55
CA ALA A 163 -19.76 -8.28 -11.62
C ALA A 163 -20.01 -7.99 -13.09
N ARG A 164 -21.07 -8.58 -13.66
CA ARG A 164 -21.68 -8.00 -14.87
C ARG A 164 -22.47 -6.78 -14.40
N SER A 165 -22.01 -5.59 -14.75
CA SER A 165 -22.80 -4.37 -14.57
C SER A 165 -23.98 -4.42 -15.54
N ILE A 166 -25.13 -4.90 -15.09
CA ILE A 166 -26.39 -4.55 -15.73
C ILE A 166 -26.69 -3.13 -15.23
N VAL A 167 -26.47 -2.14 -16.09
CA VAL A 167 -26.88 -0.76 -15.80
C VAL A 167 -28.42 -0.76 -15.86
N VAL A 168 -29.06 -0.89 -14.70
CA VAL A 168 -30.51 -0.75 -14.56
C VAL A 168 -30.78 0.69 -14.17
N THR A 169 -31.19 1.50 -15.13
CA THR A 169 -31.30 2.97 -15.09
C THR A 169 -32.45 3.53 -14.23
N ASN A 170 -33.00 2.75 -13.30
CA ASN A 170 -34.22 3.13 -12.55
C ASN A 170 -34.04 3.21 -11.01
N ASP A 171 -32.82 3.06 -10.46
CA ASP A 171 -32.58 2.96 -9.00
C ASP A 171 -31.40 3.82 -8.49
N ASP A 172 -30.95 4.80 -9.30
CA ASP A 172 -29.67 5.50 -9.11
C ASP A 172 -29.70 6.59 -8.01
N GLU A 173 -30.77 7.37 -7.89
CA GLU A 173 -30.79 8.52 -6.97
C GLU A 173 -30.74 8.09 -5.50
N THR A 174 -31.55 7.11 -5.10
CA THR A 174 -31.60 6.64 -3.70
C THR A 174 -30.29 5.97 -3.26
N ARG A 175 -29.59 5.27 -4.15
CA ARG A 175 -28.28 4.67 -3.84
C ARG A 175 -27.16 5.68 -3.82
N ALA A 176 -27.15 6.63 -4.77
CA ALA A 176 -26.18 7.71 -4.81
C ALA A 176 -26.29 8.59 -3.56
N THR A 177 -27.51 8.97 -3.17
CA THR A 177 -27.77 9.77 -1.96
C THR A 177 -27.32 9.04 -0.69
N ARG A 178 -27.66 7.76 -0.52
CA ARG A 178 -27.20 6.97 0.65
C ARG A 178 -25.68 6.88 0.73
N ARG A 179 -25.00 6.73 -0.41
CA ARG A 179 -23.53 6.67 -0.45
C ARG A 179 -22.93 8.03 -0.09
N PHE A 180 -23.46 9.11 -0.65
CA PHE A 180 -23.03 10.47 -0.34
C PHE A 180 -23.20 10.79 1.16
N GLU A 181 -24.37 10.47 1.74
CA GLU A 181 -24.62 10.66 3.17
C GLU A 181 -23.66 9.86 4.05
N LYS A 182 -23.35 8.62 3.67
CA LYS A 182 -22.41 7.77 4.38
C LYS A 182 -20.98 8.34 4.31
N ASP A 183 -20.51 8.70 3.12
CA ASP A 183 -19.16 9.23 2.92
C ASP A 183 -18.99 10.59 3.65
N ARG A 184 -20.03 11.43 3.61
CA ARG A 184 -20.13 12.68 4.38
C ARG A 184 -20.04 12.43 5.88
N SER A 185 -20.80 11.47 6.39
CA SER A 185 -20.78 11.11 7.82
C SER A 185 -19.41 10.59 8.28
N VAL A 186 -18.76 9.72 7.49
CA VAL A 186 -17.41 9.21 7.79
C VAL A 186 -16.39 10.35 7.84
N ARG A 187 -16.44 11.27 6.88
CA ARG A 187 -15.58 12.46 6.84
C ARG A 187 -15.82 13.39 8.03
N ALA A 188 -17.08 13.61 8.41
CA ALA A 188 -17.42 14.42 9.58
C ALA A 188 -16.93 13.77 10.89
N GLU A 189 -17.00 12.45 11.01
CA GLU A 189 -16.43 11.72 12.15
C GLU A 189 -14.90 11.85 12.20
N ALA A 190 -14.23 11.78 11.04
CA ALA A 190 -12.80 12.01 10.97
C ALA A 190 -12.41 13.43 11.43
N LEU A 191 -13.18 14.45 11.04
CA LEU A 191 -13.00 15.82 11.54
C LEU A 191 -13.19 15.89 13.06
N ALA A 192 -14.20 15.22 13.61
CA ALA A 192 -14.47 15.24 15.05
C ALA A 192 -13.31 14.67 15.91
N ARG A 193 -12.47 13.80 15.33
CA ARG A 193 -11.28 13.23 16.00
C ARG A 193 -10.06 14.15 15.95
N MET A 194 -10.08 15.21 15.13
CA MET A 194 -8.98 16.15 15.00
C MET A 194 -9.11 17.26 16.04
N GLU A 195 -8.06 17.48 16.83
CA GLU A 195 -7.98 18.55 17.83
C GLU A 195 -8.46 19.90 17.26
N LEU A 196 -8.05 20.22 16.04
CA LEU A 196 -8.40 21.45 15.32
C LEU A 196 -9.91 21.67 15.09
N PHE A 197 -10.71 20.60 14.96
CA PHE A 197 -12.12 20.67 14.58
C PHE A 197 -13.05 20.22 15.71
N GLN A 198 -12.55 20.10 16.94
CA GLN A 198 -13.34 19.72 18.11
C GLN A 198 -14.32 20.82 18.53
N SER A 199 -13.91 22.09 18.42
CA SER A 199 -14.73 23.27 18.75
C SER A 199 -15.90 23.50 17.78
N LEU A 200 -15.85 22.89 16.59
CA LEU A 200 -16.94 22.96 15.61
C LEU A 200 -18.16 22.17 16.08
N THR A 201 -19.35 22.67 15.74
CA THR A 201 -20.60 21.93 15.89
C THR A 201 -20.67 20.78 14.88
N GLU A 202 -21.58 19.83 15.12
CA GLU A 202 -21.83 18.74 14.17
C GLU A 202 -22.26 19.26 12.79
N SER A 203 -23.11 20.29 12.75
CA SER A 203 -23.57 20.91 11.50
C SER A 203 -22.41 21.53 10.70
N GLU A 204 -21.47 22.19 11.37
CA GLU A 204 -20.28 22.78 10.73
C GLU A 204 -19.34 21.69 10.22
N ARG A 205 -19.07 20.64 11.00
CA ARG A 205 -18.27 19.49 10.54
C ARG A 205 -18.90 18.82 9.33
N LEU A 206 -20.23 18.67 9.32
CA LEU A 206 -20.97 18.13 8.18
C LEU A 206 -20.83 19.03 6.94
N SER A 207 -20.88 20.35 7.09
CA SER A 207 -20.66 21.28 5.99
C SER A 207 -19.23 21.19 5.41
N ILE A 208 -18.21 21.13 6.27
CA ILE A 208 -16.81 20.97 5.82
C ILE A 208 -16.62 19.63 5.13
N SER A 209 -17.22 18.56 5.65
CA SER A 209 -17.07 17.20 5.13
C SER A 209 -17.51 17.04 3.66
N GLU A 210 -18.43 17.88 3.19
CA GLU A 210 -18.87 17.92 1.79
C GLU A 210 -17.80 18.45 0.84
N ARG A 211 -16.90 19.30 1.36
CA ARG A 211 -15.83 19.95 0.59
C ARG A 211 -14.51 19.19 0.65
N LEU A 212 -14.42 18.16 1.49
CA LEU A 212 -13.24 17.30 1.58
C LEU A 212 -13.12 16.41 0.35
N LEU A 213 -11.89 16.28 -0.16
CA LEU A 213 -11.54 15.35 -1.23
C LEU A 213 -10.58 14.29 -0.71
N ASP A 214 -10.77 13.05 -1.12
CA ASP A 214 -9.86 11.95 -0.80
C ASP A 214 -8.47 12.18 -1.43
N ALA A 215 -7.43 11.90 -0.66
CA ALA A 215 -6.04 11.96 -1.09
C ALA A 215 -5.26 10.78 -0.47
N HIS A 216 -4.84 9.84 -1.30
CA HIS A 216 -4.09 8.66 -0.88
C HIS A 216 -2.66 8.74 -1.38
N PHE A 217 -1.71 8.32 -0.54
CA PHE A 217 -0.29 8.27 -0.86
C PHE A 217 0.30 6.94 -0.41
N VAL A 218 1.23 6.38 -1.17
CA VAL A 218 1.97 5.18 -0.76
C VAL A 218 3.25 5.53 -0.03
N ALA A 219 3.76 4.61 0.78
CA ALA A 219 5.03 4.79 1.49
C ALA A 219 6.15 5.24 0.53
N GLY A 220 6.86 6.30 0.90
CA GLY A 220 7.91 6.95 0.13
C GLY A 220 7.44 8.10 -0.78
N GLU A 221 6.13 8.27 -1.01
CA GLU A 221 5.63 9.39 -1.81
C GLU A 221 5.74 10.73 -1.08
N VAL A 222 6.03 11.77 -1.85
CA VAL A 222 6.08 13.15 -1.37
C VAL A 222 4.69 13.76 -1.48
N VAL A 223 4.06 14.03 -0.34
CA VAL A 223 2.72 14.62 -0.26
C VAL A 223 2.76 16.11 -0.61
N THR A 224 3.73 16.84 -0.08
CA THR A 224 3.99 18.25 -0.42
C THR A 224 5.48 18.53 -0.49
N ARG A 225 5.87 19.51 -1.31
CA ARG A 225 7.27 19.92 -1.47
C ARG A 225 7.53 21.29 -0.85
N GLN A 226 8.67 21.43 -0.20
CA GLN A 226 9.17 22.72 0.28
C GLN A 226 9.24 23.73 -0.88
N GLY A 227 8.81 24.96 -0.63
CA GLY A 227 8.74 26.05 -1.60
C GLY A 227 7.55 25.99 -2.56
N ALA A 228 6.75 24.91 -2.57
CA ALA A 228 5.54 24.86 -3.36
C ALA A 228 4.48 25.82 -2.81
N VAL A 229 3.56 26.27 -3.67
CA VAL A 229 2.43 27.10 -3.25
C VAL A 229 1.48 26.26 -2.37
N ALA A 230 1.03 26.83 -1.25
CA ALA A 230 0.12 26.17 -0.33
C ALA A 230 -1.33 26.30 -0.80
N HIS A 231 -1.87 25.21 -1.37
CA HIS A 231 -3.26 25.18 -1.86
C HIS A 231 -4.23 24.36 -0.99
N TRP A 232 -3.68 23.48 -0.15
CA TRP A 232 -4.46 22.44 0.53
C TRP A 232 -4.06 22.27 2.00
N LEU A 233 -5.04 22.06 2.85
CA LEU A 233 -4.85 21.49 4.18
C LEU A 233 -5.01 19.98 4.04
N TYR A 234 -4.14 19.19 4.68
CA TYR A 234 -4.26 17.73 4.69
C TYR A 234 -4.64 17.26 6.08
N ILE A 235 -5.73 16.50 6.17
CA ILE A 235 -6.24 15.85 7.36
C ILE A 235 -5.82 14.39 7.29
N LEU A 236 -4.84 13.99 8.08
CA LEU A 236 -4.26 12.65 8.13
C LEU A 236 -5.14 11.74 8.99
N VAL A 237 -5.84 10.80 8.34
CA VAL A 237 -6.77 9.88 9.02
C VAL A 237 -6.21 8.47 9.23
N ALA A 238 -5.19 8.09 8.46
CA ALA A 238 -4.45 6.85 8.66
C ALA A 238 -3.02 6.99 8.12
N GLY A 239 -2.07 6.35 8.80
CA GLY A 239 -0.66 6.30 8.42
C GLY A 239 0.22 7.31 9.16
N THR A 240 1.48 7.35 8.76
CA THR A 240 2.51 8.22 9.34
C THR A 240 3.21 8.99 8.23
N VAL A 241 3.41 10.29 8.45
CA VAL A 241 4.20 11.16 7.57
C VAL A 241 5.43 11.69 8.30
N GLU A 242 6.49 11.93 7.55
CA GLU A 242 7.68 12.66 7.97
C GLU A 242 7.65 14.08 7.40
N ILE A 243 7.83 15.07 8.26
CA ILE A 243 8.11 16.45 7.88
C ILE A 243 9.62 16.60 7.88
N ARG A 244 10.20 17.00 6.74
CA ARG A 244 11.64 17.23 6.62
C ARG A 244 11.92 18.53 5.88
N THR A 245 12.93 19.26 6.34
CA THR A 245 13.40 20.47 5.69
C THR A 245 14.72 20.22 4.99
N ARG A 246 14.95 20.92 3.88
CA ARG A 246 16.26 20.95 3.24
C ARG A 246 17.13 22.01 3.90
N ALA A 247 18.23 21.57 4.52
CA ALA A 247 19.24 22.45 5.10
C ALA A 247 20.05 23.18 4.01
N ALA A 248 20.80 24.20 4.41
CA ALA A 248 21.60 25.01 3.50
C ALA A 248 22.70 24.21 2.76
N ASP A 249 23.16 23.10 3.37
CA ASP A 249 24.11 22.15 2.79
C ASP A 249 23.46 21.16 1.79
N GLY A 250 22.15 21.27 1.57
CA GLY A 250 21.38 20.39 0.68
C GLY A 250 20.92 19.07 1.32
N SER A 251 21.28 18.79 2.57
CA SER A 251 20.83 17.60 3.30
C SER A 251 19.36 17.73 3.73
N ASN A 252 18.65 16.61 3.80
CA ASN A 252 17.30 16.57 4.36
C ASN A 252 17.39 16.29 5.86
N ARG A 253 16.79 17.15 6.67
CA ARG A 253 16.73 16.99 8.13
C ARG A 253 15.28 16.76 8.55
N THR A 254 15.06 15.67 9.30
CA THR A 254 13.74 15.36 9.88
C THR A 254 13.41 16.39 10.95
N VAL A 255 12.25 17.01 10.81
CA VAL A 255 11.74 18.01 11.76
C VAL A 255 10.78 17.35 12.73
N ALA A 256 9.81 16.61 12.19
CA ALA A 256 8.80 15.94 12.97
C ALA A 256 8.27 14.71 12.23
N ARG A 257 7.64 13.80 12.98
CA ARG A 257 6.81 12.72 12.44
C ARG A 257 5.40 12.90 12.97
N LEU A 258 4.42 12.83 12.07
CA LEU A 258 3.02 12.92 12.43
C LEU A 258 2.35 11.57 12.18
N GLU A 259 1.68 11.06 13.19
CA GLU A 259 0.87 9.84 13.12
C GLU A 259 -0.61 10.22 13.14
N ALA A 260 -1.45 9.48 12.41
CA ALA A 260 -2.90 9.67 12.44
C ALA A 260 -3.49 9.40 13.84
N PRO A 261 -4.50 10.17 14.30
CA PRO A 261 -5.09 11.33 13.64
C PRO A 261 -4.21 12.58 13.77
N SER A 262 -3.96 13.28 12.66
CA SER A 262 -3.23 14.55 12.67
C SER A 262 -3.58 15.39 11.43
N PHE A 263 -2.94 16.54 11.27
CA PHE A 263 -3.07 17.38 10.09
C PHE A 263 -1.78 18.16 9.82
N PHE A 264 -1.61 18.55 8.56
CA PHE A 264 -0.46 19.34 8.11
C PHE A 264 -0.80 20.22 6.90
N GLY A 265 0.06 21.20 6.64
CA GLY A 265 -0.09 22.14 5.53
C GLY A 265 -0.85 23.41 5.89
N GLU A 266 -1.16 23.59 7.17
CA GLU A 266 -1.82 24.76 7.73
C GLU A 266 -0.99 26.05 7.60
N MET A 267 0.34 25.97 7.78
CA MET A 267 1.20 27.15 7.86
C MET A 267 1.09 28.04 6.63
N GLY A 268 1.25 27.45 5.44
CA GLY A 268 1.18 28.21 4.19
C GLY A 268 -0.23 28.71 3.86
N LEU A 269 -1.27 28.03 4.35
CA LEU A 269 -2.64 28.51 4.18
C LEU A 269 -2.96 29.70 5.07
N MET A 270 -2.39 29.71 6.29
CA MET A 270 -2.67 30.74 7.29
C MET A 270 -1.77 31.98 7.20
N THR A 271 -0.56 31.81 6.66
CA THR A 271 0.42 32.92 6.53
C THR A 271 0.54 33.43 5.08
N GLY A 272 0.00 32.68 4.11
CA GLY A 272 0.20 32.94 2.69
C GLY A 272 1.61 32.58 2.17
N GLU A 273 2.50 32.09 3.03
CA GLU A 273 3.86 31.71 2.66
C GLU A 273 3.90 30.37 1.90
N PRO A 274 4.92 30.12 1.05
CA PRO A 274 5.15 28.81 0.46
C PRO A 274 5.34 27.70 1.51
N ARG A 275 5.22 26.44 1.10
CA ARG A 275 5.44 25.28 2.00
C ARG A 275 6.83 25.36 2.66
N ALA A 276 6.87 25.33 3.98
CA ALA A 276 8.11 25.44 4.74
C ALA A 276 9.00 24.18 4.68
N ALA A 277 8.40 23.01 4.44
CA ALA A 277 9.07 21.71 4.46
C ALA A 277 8.45 20.73 3.44
N ASP A 278 9.19 19.68 3.12
CA ASP A 278 8.64 18.49 2.47
C ASP A 278 7.82 17.69 3.48
N VAL A 279 6.75 17.06 3.00
CA VAL A 279 6.01 16.04 3.74
C VAL A 279 6.06 14.75 2.95
N VAL A 280 6.54 13.67 3.56
CA VAL A 280 6.75 12.37 2.91
C VAL A 280 5.99 11.29 3.67
N ALA A 281 5.28 10.42 2.97
CA ALA A 281 4.60 9.28 3.56
C ALA A 281 5.64 8.25 4.04
N LEU A 282 5.71 7.96 5.34
CA LEU A 282 6.58 6.90 5.89
C LEU A 282 5.90 5.53 5.80
N THR A 283 4.59 5.51 5.98
CA THR A 283 3.71 4.39 5.67
C THR A 283 2.80 4.78 4.52
N ASP A 284 1.91 3.89 4.09
CA ASP A 284 0.77 4.33 3.29
C ASP A 284 -0.10 5.29 4.11
N VAL A 285 -0.61 6.31 3.43
CA VAL A 285 -1.26 7.45 4.06
C VAL A 285 -2.61 7.67 3.40
N THR A 286 -3.66 7.75 4.23
CA THR A 286 -4.97 8.26 3.81
C THR A 286 -5.17 9.63 4.41
N CYS A 287 -5.42 10.61 3.55
CA CYS A 287 -5.76 11.97 3.93
C CYS A 287 -7.07 12.41 3.28
N TYR A 288 -7.71 13.40 3.91
CA TYR A 288 -8.59 14.32 3.20
C TYR A 288 -7.84 15.60 2.91
N ARG A 289 -8.12 16.23 1.75
CA ARG A 289 -7.67 17.58 1.45
C ARG A 289 -8.82 18.56 1.47
N LEU A 290 -8.59 19.72 2.09
CA LEU A 290 -9.49 20.87 2.09
C LEU A 290 -8.80 22.02 1.34
N ASP A 291 -9.47 22.63 0.36
CA ASP A 291 -8.89 23.75 -0.38
C ASP A 291 -8.79 25.00 0.50
N LYS A 292 -7.92 25.92 0.07
CA LYS A 292 -7.69 27.20 0.74
C LYS A 292 -8.97 28.00 0.98
N SER A 293 -9.86 28.13 0.00
CA SER A 293 -11.05 28.97 0.11
C SER A 293 -12.07 28.38 1.09
N SER A 294 -12.22 27.05 1.08
CA SER A 294 -13.06 26.35 2.05
C SER A 294 -12.52 26.47 3.46
N PHE A 295 -11.18 26.41 3.62
CA PHE A 295 -10.54 26.61 4.91
C PHE A 295 -10.66 28.07 5.42
N GLU A 296 -10.51 29.05 4.53
CA GLU A 296 -10.73 30.47 4.84
C GLU A 296 -12.13 30.75 5.37
N HIS A 297 -13.17 30.20 4.73
CA HIS A 297 -14.54 30.34 5.22
C HIS A 297 -14.71 29.78 6.65
N VAL A 298 -14.10 28.62 6.96
CA VAL A 298 -14.17 28.04 8.30
C VAL A 298 -13.53 28.95 9.35
N VAL A 299 -12.37 29.54 9.01
CA VAL A 299 -11.66 30.45 9.91
C VAL A 299 -12.42 31.77 10.10
N GLN A 300 -13.07 32.27 9.06
CA GLN A 300 -13.89 33.49 9.13
C GLN A 300 -15.16 33.29 9.96
N ASP A 301 -15.84 32.16 9.77
CA ASP A 301 -17.06 31.83 10.52
C ASP A 301 -16.75 31.54 12.00
N ARG A 302 -15.54 31.03 12.30
CA ARG A 302 -15.07 30.68 13.65
C ARG A 302 -13.67 31.22 13.93
N PRO A 303 -13.54 32.51 14.31
CA PRO A 303 -12.24 33.11 14.63
C PRO A 303 -11.47 32.40 15.76
N GLU A 304 -12.19 31.72 16.65
CA GLU A 304 -11.63 30.88 17.73
C GLU A 304 -10.70 29.79 17.19
N VAL A 305 -11.04 29.18 16.04
CA VAL A 305 -10.21 28.17 15.36
C VAL A 305 -8.87 28.79 14.94
N ALA A 306 -8.88 30.03 14.45
CA ALA A 306 -7.66 30.75 14.08
C ALA A 306 -6.73 30.98 15.28
N LEU A 307 -7.31 31.28 16.45
CA LEU A 307 -6.57 31.51 17.70
C LEU A 307 -5.95 30.21 18.22
N GLU A 308 -6.71 29.12 18.26
CA GLU A 308 -6.23 27.79 18.64
C GLU A 308 -5.08 27.34 17.72
N MET A 309 -5.20 27.59 16.41
CA MET A 309 -4.15 27.30 15.44
C MET A 309 -2.91 28.16 15.61
N SER A 310 -3.05 29.42 16.01
CA SER A 310 -1.92 30.36 16.09
C SER A 310 -0.84 29.87 17.08
N ALA A 311 -1.24 29.34 18.23
CA ALA A 311 -0.30 28.78 19.21
C ALA A 311 0.41 27.51 18.69
N MET A 312 -0.35 26.63 18.05
CA MET A 312 0.17 25.40 17.45
C MET A 312 1.13 25.68 16.28
N LEU A 313 0.77 26.62 15.41
CA LEU A 313 1.60 27.14 14.34
C LEU A 313 2.93 27.70 14.84
N ALA A 314 2.90 28.49 15.92
CA ALA A 314 4.09 29.07 16.51
C ALA A 314 5.07 28.00 16.98
N ARG A 315 4.56 26.96 17.66
CA ARG A 315 5.37 25.81 18.07
C ARG A 315 5.98 25.11 16.85
N ARG A 316 5.18 24.75 15.85
CA ARG A 316 5.67 24.05 14.64
C ARG A 316 6.67 24.88 13.83
N ARG A 317 6.45 26.20 13.71
CA ARG A 317 7.39 27.11 13.02
C ARG A 317 8.73 27.18 13.75
N SER A 318 8.70 27.27 15.08
CA SER A 318 9.92 27.28 15.90
C SER A 318 10.71 25.98 15.75
N GLU A 319 10.05 24.82 15.78
CA GLU A 319 10.66 23.50 15.52
C GLU A 319 11.26 23.40 14.11
N LEU A 320 10.57 23.92 13.10
CA LEU A 320 11.09 23.96 11.73
C LEU A 320 12.34 24.83 11.61
N MET A 321 12.33 26.01 12.21
CA MET A 321 13.42 26.97 12.14
C MET A 321 14.65 26.48 12.91
N SER A 322 14.46 25.86 14.08
CA SER A 322 15.55 25.31 14.89
C SER A 322 16.31 24.20 14.15
N VAL A 323 15.58 23.24 13.57
CA VAL A 323 16.16 22.13 12.79
C VAL A 323 16.86 22.63 11.52
N ARG A 324 16.29 23.68 10.88
CA ARG A 324 16.89 24.30 9.69
C ARG A 324 18.16 25.08 10.00
N ALA A 325 18.20 25.78 11.13
CA ALA A 325 19.33 26.60 11.57
C ALA A 325 20.41 25.81 12.35
N ASP A 326 20.12 24.57 12.77
CA ASP A 326 20.97 23.79 13.69
C ASP A 326 21.15 24.47 15.05
N GLU A 327 20.14 25.23 15.48
CA GLU A 327 20.14 25.98 16.75
C GLU A 327 19.10 25.39 17.71
N PRO A 328 19.34 25.35 19.04
CA PRO A 328 18.33 24.92 20.00
C PRO A 328 17.12 25.87 20.01
N VAL A 329 15.95 25.33 20.36
CA VAL A 329 14.70 26.08 20.47
C VAL A 329 14.82 27.12 21.60
N ASP A 330 14.72 28.41 21.25
CA ASP A 330 14.71 29.54 22.19
C ASP A 330 13.25 29.95 22.50
N GLY A 331 12.87 29.88 23.78
CA GLY A 331 11.50 30.20 24.24
C GLY A 331 11.13 31.67 24.09
N ASP A 332 12.11 32.59 24.12
CA ASP A 332 11.87 34.03 23.91
C ASP A 332 11.58 34.32 22.42
N ARG A 333 12.23 33.56 21.53
CA ARG A 333 12.00 33.58 20.08
C ARG A 333 10.63 32.97 19.72
N GLN A 334 10.26 31.86 20.34
CA GLN A 334 8.95 31.21 20.13
C GLN A 334 7.77 32.13 20.48
N SER A 335 7.88 32.91 21.56
CA SER A 335 6.84 33.84 21.99
C SER A 335 6.68 35.02 21.01
N ARG A 336 7.78 35.51 20.44
CA ARG A 336 7.76 36.55 19.39
C ARG A 336 7.17 36.04 18.08
N ASP A 337 7.58 34.85 17.65
CA ASP A 337 7.05 34.20 16.46
C ASP A 337 5.54 33.94 16.57
N ALA A 338 5.05 33.60 17.77
CA ALA A 338 3.62 33.41 18.03
C ALA A 338 2.81 34.68 17.79
N LEU A 339 3.30 35.83 18.29
CA LEU A 339 2.65 37.14 18.09
C LEU A 339 2.71 37.57 16.63
N GLU A 340 3.82 37.34 15.92
CA GLU A 340 3.94 37.65 14.49
C GLU A 340 2.98 36.79 13.64
N ILE A 341 2.89 35.50 13.92
CA ILE A 341 1.97 34.59 13.23
C ILE A 341 0.53 35.01 13.49
N LEU A 342 0.16 35.29 14.75
CA LEU A 342 -1.20 35.68 15.09
C LEU A 342 -1.57 37.02 14.42
N GLY A 343 -0.63 37.96 14.33
CA GLY A 343 -0.81 39.20 13.54
C GLY A 343 -0.99 38.94 12.04
N LYS A 344 -0.17 38.05 11.45
CA LYS A 344 -0.30 37.63 10.05
C LYS A 344 -1.64 36.95 9.79
N VAL A 345 -2.06 36.03 10.67
CA VAL A 345 -3.34 35.33 10.59
C VAL A 345 -4.49 36.34 10.64
N ARG A 346 -4.51 37.24 11.64
CA ARG A 346 -5.54 38.29 11.74
C ARG A 346 -5.60 39.17 10.50
N SER A 347 -4.45 39.64 10.01
CA SER A 347 -4.36 40.46 8.79
C SER A 347 -4.79 39.69 7.54
N PHE A 348 -4.45 38.40 7.44
CA PHE A 348 -4.69 37.59 6.27
C PHE A 348 -6.16 37.18 6.14
N PHE A 349 -6.81 36.86 7.26
CA PHE A 349 -8.23 36.47 7.28
C PHE A 349 -9.18 37.66 7.55
N GLY A 350 -8.66 38.86 7.80
CA GLY A 350 -9.47 40.06 8.06
C GLY A 350 -10.21 40.02 9.41
N LEU A 351 -9.62 39.37 10.42
CA LEU A 351 -10.20 39.26 11.76
C LEU A 351 -9.97 40.56 12.54
N SER A 352 -11.03 41.20 13.04
CA SER A 352 -10.96 42.42 13.85
C SER A 352 -10.21 42.19 15.18
N GLU A 353 -9.54 43.24 15.68
CA GLU A 353 -8.60 43.21 16.82
C GLU A 353 -9.13 42.63 18.13
#